data_AF-A0A6M3ZXX4-F1
#
_entry.id   AF-A0A6M3ZXX4-F1
#
_cell.length_a   1.000
_cell.length_b   1.000
_cell.length_c   1.000
_cell.angle_alpha   90.00
_cell.angle_beta   90.00
_cell.angle_gamma   90.00
#
_symmetry.space_group_name_H-M   'P 1'
#
loop_
_entity.id
_entity.type
_entity.pdbx_description
1 polymer ?
#
loop_
_entity_poly.entity_id
_entity_poly.type
_entity_poly.pdbx_seq_one_letter_code
_entity_poly.pdbx_strand_id
1 'polypeptide(L)'
;MNIHLLQIVSPGGSAAPGFLPVLGTTPGAWGDLEAMRRFFREQDIDTASCYGFVGTDFLNQTGLDAAGLRALIQSHPEVHAWTFFPTPLEACGNLNLLLQGERMLSGFARTAQDFLQSLGLQLDPAHFLPQWQNNVPNGFIVAKPAFWQTWFDLAERLHLAAEQADGPLRVALQAQAASGATAKSLLAERLASLVLALDQQLQVWHCPSTLMPAAKALPAADMAELDALRSAYAASGEAVDLQRFEAHSAHLRQVLRQPSSPPSAAAVATERLRSVSQLGGALTLAQVPDTAATQAARGELVFGCMTHVPLPVKFPDYVLPIYLGQAQHEGALNLRDLAPQWVPYHPIVAGMLGNFALRNLILRDYPKVKRVGVCLYRKFVSRERISGVPAEDNWMMDVVSDKELARQSLEQMLEPGSQDFLVGKTCGFNVGGQSAGYLSHYAVSHHAEDLLRYAAAATELGVFGRSEAELFFNEKTFFMGGIEMGVFPADFWLRTVEQIEAVTWYCVQHYETRREGYQSRAWAFCAERLGSYLLLRELRSRYGDPGYMRFFGQLNLLTRGDQTKYVPSH
;
A
#
# COMPACT_ATOMS: atom_id res chain seq x y z
N MET A 1 -16.50 -16.55 -13.82
CA MET A 1 -15.46 -17.19 -12.98
C MET A 1 -16.11 -18.31 -12.21
N ASN A 2 -15.59 -19.52 -12.33
CA ASN A 2 -16.06 -20.67 -11.56
C ASN A 2 -15.44 -20.60 -10.15
N ILE A 3 -16.21 -21.01 -9.13
CA ILE A 3 -15.80 -20.94 -7.72
C ILE A 3 -16.01 -22.31 -7.10
N HIS A 4 -14.93 -22.96 -6.68
CA HIS A 4 -14.92 -24.22 -5.98
C HIS A 4 -14.75 -23.96 -4.49
N LEU A 5 -15.85 -24.03 -3.75
CA LEU A 5 -15.83 -23.95 -2.30
C LEU A 5 -15.79 -25.36 -1.75
N LEU A 6 -14.68 -25.71 -1.11
CA LEU A 6 -14.36 -27.02 -0.60
C LEU A 6 -14.40 -26.98 0.93
N GLN A 7 -15.07 -27.94 1.54
CA GLN A 7 -15.11 -28.08 2.99
C GLN A 7 -14.41 -29.37 3.41
N ILE A 8 -13.41 -29.21 4.27
CA ILE A 8 -12.66 -30.34 4.81
C ILE A 8 -13.51 -30.98 5.91
N VAL A 9 -13.86 -32.25 5.72
CA VAL A 9 -14.76 -32.99 6.61
C VAL A 9 -14.06 -34.24 7.13
N SER A 10 -14.28 -34.59 8.39
CA SER A 10 -13.78 -35.85 8.94
C SER A 10 -14.33 -37.06 8.17
N PRO A 11 -13.65 -38.21 8.20
CA PRO A 11 -14.18 -39.44 7.61
C PRO A 11 -15.59 -39.76 8.14
N GLY A 12 -16.57 -39.88 7.24
CA GLY A 12 -17.99 -40.09 7.58
C GLY A 12 -18.79 -38.82 7.88
N GLY A 13 -18.16 -37.64 7.89
CA GLY A 13 -18.82 -36.34 7.95
C GLY A 13 -19.43 -35.92 6.61
N SER A 14 -20.36 -34.96 6.64
CA SER A 14 -20.94 -34.35 5.45
C SER A 14 -20.62 -32.86 5.39
N ALA A 15 -20.44 -32.34 4.18
CA ALA A 15 -20.23 -30.91 3.96
C ALA A 15 -21.57 -30.15 4.09
N ALA A 16 -21.50 -28.91 4.56
CA ALA A 16 -22.62 -27.99 4.59
C ALA A 16 -23.14 -27.71 3.16
N PRO A 17 -24.43 -27.36 3.00
CA PRO A 17 -25.02 -27.08 1.70
C PRO A 17 -24.21 -26.08 0.86
N GLY A 18 -23.94 -26.45 -0.40
CA GLY A 18 -23.22 -25.60 -1.36
C GLY A 18 -21.69 -25.69 -1.30
N PHE A 19 -21.13 -26.44 -0.35
CA PHE A 19 -19.71 -26.82 -0.31
C PHE A 19 -19.48 -28.21 -0.89
N LEU A 20 -18.33 -28.40 -1.53
CA LEU A 20 -17.84 -29.69 -2.01
C LEU A 20 -17.05 -30.39 -0.89
N PRO A 21 -17.36 -31.65 -0.53
CA PRO A 21 -16.64 -32.33 0.53
C PRO A 21 -15.22 -32.71 0.07
N VAL A 22 -14.23 -32.42 0.92
CA VAL A 22 -12.87 -32.97 0.82
C VAL A 22 -12.61 -33.76 2.10
N LEU A 23 -12.24 -35.03 1.95
CA LEU A 23 -12.01 -35.89 3.12
C LEU A 23 -10.75 -35.43 3.86
N GLY A 24 -10.91 -35.00 5.10
CA GLY A 24 -9.82 -34.91 6.05
C GLY A 24 -9.22 -36.29 6.34
N THR A 25 -7.98 -36.32 6.82
CA THR A 25 -7.44 -37.54 7.42
C THR A 25 -7.92 -37.66 8.87
N THR A 26 -7.90 -38.88 9.43
CA THR A 26 -8.00 -39.08 10.89
C THR A 26 -7.03 -38.16 11.62
N PRO A 27 -7.27 -37.76 12.89
CA PRO A 27 -6.38 -36.85 13.61
C PRO A 27 -4.95 -37.37 13.57
N GLY A 28 -4.16 -36.76 12.70
CA GLY A 28 -2.81 -37.15 12.34
C GLY A 28 -2.01 -35.87 12.14
N ALA A 29 -0.68 -35.98 12.15
CA ALA A 29 0.22 -34.85 12.36
C ALA A 29 0.16 -33.71 11.31
N TRP A 30 -0.59 -33.88 10.21
CA TRP A 30 -0.71 -32.91 9.11
C TRP A 30 -2.08 -32.23 8.98
N GLY A 31 -3.12 -32.72 9.66
CA GLY A 31 -4.46 -32.12 9.65
C GLY A 31 -5.00 -31.77 8.24
N ASP A 32 -5.53 -30.56 8.09
CA ASP A 32 -6.13 -30.04 6.86
C ASP A 32 -5.14 -29.96 5.68
N LEU A 33 -3.83 -29.82 5.96
CA LEU A 33 -2.81 -29.76 4.93
C LEU A 33 -2.83 -31.01 4.04
N GLU A 34 -3.00 -32.19 4.64
CA GLU A 34 -2.96 -33.44 3.89
C GLU A 34 -4.13 -33.56 2.91
N ALA A 35 -5.31 -33.11 3.33
CA ALA A 35 -6.51 -33.08 2.50
C ALA A 35 -6.32 -32.14 1.29
N MET A 36 -5.77 -30.95 1.53
CA MET A 36 -5.48 -29.96 0.51
C MET A 36 -4.39 -30.43 -0.46
N ARG A 37 -3.30 -31.03 0.05
CA ARG A 37 -2.24 -31.60 -0.78
C ARG A 37 -2.75 -32.70 -1.69
N ARG A 38 -3.55 -33.63 -1.14
CA ARG A 38 -4.15 -34.71 -1.94
C ARG A 38 -5.03 -34.14 -3.04
N PHE A 39 -5.85 -33.12 -2.74
CA PHE A 39 -6.65 -32.44 -3.74
C PHE A 39 -5.80 -31.89 -4.89
N PHE A 40 -4.74 -31.14 -4.61
CA PHE A 40 -3.88 -30.55 -5.66
C PHE A 40 -3.03 -31.56 -6.42
N ARG A 41 -2.77 -32.76 -5.86
CA ARG A 41 -2.07 -33.85 -6.56
C ARG A 41 -2.98 -34.64 -7.51
N GLU A 42 -4.24 -34.81 -7.12
CA GLU A 42 -5.17 -35.73 -7.80
C GLU A 42 -6.14 -35.02 -8.76
N GLN A 43 -6.33 -33.71 -8.62
CA GLN A 43 -7.29 -32.94 -9.41
C GLN A 43 -6.60 -32.05 -10.44
N ASP A 44 -7.19 -31.98 -11.64
CA ASP A 44 -6.80 -30.98 -12.64
C ASP A 44 -7.28 -29.60 -12.22
N ILE A 45 -6.33 -28.67 -12.04
CA ILE A 45 -6.63 -27.30 -11.58
C ILE A 45 -6.97 -26.42 -12.78
N ASP A 46 -8.23 -26.02 -12.88
CA ASP A 46 -8.68 -24.99 -13.83
C ASP A 46 -8.07 -23.63 -13.46
N THR A 47 -7.26 -23.08 -14.37
CA THR A 47 -6.55 -21.81 -14.24
C THR A 47 -7.48 -20.59 -14.19
N ALA A 48 -8.73 -20.72 -14.66
CA ALA A 48 -9.74 -19.66 -14.66
C ALA A 48 -10.68 -19.69 -13.44
N SER A 49 -10.48 -20.65 -12.54
CA SER A 49 -11.33 -20.89 -11.36
C SER A 49 -10.75 -20.36 -10.06
N CYS A 50 -11.58 -20.18 -9.04
CA CYS A 50 -11.15 -19.92 -7.66
C CYS A 50 -11.40 -21.14 -6.78
N TYR A 51 -10.52 -21.39 -5.82
CA TYR A 51 -10.62 -22.49 -4.87
C TYR A 51 -10.56 -21.94 -3.45
N GLY A 52 -11.45 -22.41 -2.58
CA GLY A 52 -11.48 -22.05 -1.17
C GLY A 52 -11.60 -23.28 -0.32
N PHE A 53 -10.71 -23.45 0.65
CA PHE A 53 -10.75 -24.56 1.60
C PHE A 53 -11.18 -24.03 2.96
N VAL A 54 -12.25 -24.59 3.51
CA VAL A 54 -12.77 -24.20 4.81
C VAL A 54 -12.99 -25.41 5.71
N GLY A 55 -12.83 -25.22 7.02
CA GLY A 55 -13.20 -26.22 8.01
C GLY A 55 -14.72 -26.30 8.23
N THR A 56 -15.16 -27.28 8.99
CA THR A 56 -16.58 -27.47 9.36
C THR A 56 -17.14 -26.31 10.20
N ASP A 57 -16.30 -25.64 10.98
CA ASP A 57 -16.70 -24.50 11.83
C ASP A 57 -16.72 -23.14 11.12
N PHE A 58 -16.36 -23.06 9.84
CA PHE A 58 -16.29 -21.79 9.12
C PHE A 58 -17.61 -20.99 9.17
N LEU A 59 -18.75 -21.65 8.94
CA LEU A 59 -20.06 -21.01 9.02
C LEU A 59 -20.34 -20.50 10.44
N ASN A 60 -20.01 -21.28 11.47
CA ASN A 60 -20.21 -20.87 12.86
C ASN A 60 -19.34 -19.68 13.25
N GLN A 61 -18.12 -19.59 12.69
CA GLN A 61 -17.15 -18.56 13.02
C GLN A 61 -17.35 -17.26 12.23
N THR A 62 -17.90 -17.33 11.02
CA THR A 62 -18.04 -16.17 10.13
C THR A 62 -19.49 -15.75 9.92
N GLY A 63 -20.44 -16.67 10.01
CA GLY A 63 -21.83 -16.48 9.60
C GLY A 63 -22.03 -16.53 8.08
N LEU A 64 -21.01 -16.94 7.32
CA LEU A 64 -21.07 -17.03 5.86
C LEU A 64 -21.29 -18.48 5.41
N ASP A 65 -22.39 -18.71 4.69
CA ASP A 65 -22.62 -19.95 3.95
C ASP A 65 -21.98 -19.91 2.56
N ALA A 66 -22.13 -21.00 1.80
CA ALA A 66 -21.56 -21.09 0.45
C ALA A 66 -22.12 -20.02 -0.51
N ALA A 67 -23.38 -19.60 -0.34
CA ALA A 67 -24.00 -18.61 -1.21
C ALA A 67 -23.47 -17.20 -0.90
N GLY A 68 -23.40 -16.84 0.37
CA GLY A 68 -22.79 -15.59 0.84
C GLY A 68 -21.32 -15.49 0.43
N LEU A 69 -20.56 -16.57 0.62
CA LEU A 69 -19.15 -16.61 0.21
C LEU A 69 -18.99 -16.41 -1.30
N ARG A 70 -19.80 -17.09 -2.13
CA ARG A 70 -19.79 -16.88 -3.59
C ARG A 70 -20.13 -15.46 -3.98
N ALA A 71 -21.13 -14.85 -3.35
CA ALA A 71 -21.53 -13.47 -3.65
C ALA A 71 -20.39 -12.48 -3.37
N LEU A 72 -19.68 -12.64 -2.25
CA LEU A 72 -18.53 -11.81 -1.90
C LEU A 72 -17.36 -12.00 -2.88
N ILE A 73 -17.12 -13.22 -3.34
CA ILE A 73 -16.07 -13.49 -4.33
C ILE A 73 -16.43 -12.86 -5.68
N GLN A 74 -17.71 -12.97 -6.08
CA GLN A 74 -18.20 -12.43 -7.35
C GLN A 74 -18.27 -10.90 -7.38
N SER A 75 -18.34 -10.22 -6.22
CA SER A 75 -18.29 -8.75 -6.18
C SER A 75 -16.89 -8.17 -6.35
N HIS A 76 -15.85 -9.01 -6.32
CA HIS A 76 -14.44 -8.61 -6.47
C HIS A 76 -13.69 -9.51 -7.46
N PRO A 77 -14.18 -9.73 -8.70
CA PRO A 77 -13.59 -10.70 -9.62
C PRO A 77 -12.15 -10.36 -10.05
N GLU A 78 -11.72 -9.11 -9.86
CA GLU A 78 -10.38 -8.60 -10.17
C GLU A 78 -9.29 -9.12 -9.22
N VAL A 79 -9.62 -9.51 -7.99
CA VAL A 79 -8.60 -9.90 -7.00
C VAL A 79 -8.12 -11.34 -7.20
N HIS A 80 -6.98 -11.66 -6.61
CA HIS A 80 -6.36 -12.99 -6.66
C HIS A 80 -6.70 -13.84 -5.44
N ALA A 81 -6.95 -13.23 -4.28
CA ALA A 81 -7.34 -13.94 -3.06
C ALA A 81 -8.34 -13.13 -2.21
N TRP A 82 -9.13 -13.84 -1.41
CA TRP A 82 -10.09 -13.32 -0.44
C TRP A 82 -9.77 -13.91 0.92
N THR A 83 -9.64 -13.06 1.94
CA THR A 83 -9.26 -13.48 3.30
C THR A 83 -10.37 -13.15 4.30
N PHE A 84 -10.54 -14.01 5.29
CA PHE A 84 -11.62 -13.91 6.27
C PHE A 84 -11.06 -13.99 7.70
N PHE A 85 -11.52 -13.09 8.56
CA PHE A 85 -11.01 -12.92 9.93
C PHE A 85 -12.13 -13.05 10.95
N PRO A 86 -12.57 -14.28 11.28
CA PRO A 86 -13.59 -14.48 12.31
C PRO A 86 -13.11 -14.05 13.71
N THR A 87 -11.81 -13.97 13.92
CA THR A 87 -11.17 -13.53 15.16
C THR A 87 -10.11 -12.46 14.86
N PRO A 88 -10.51 -11.19 14.55
CA PRO A 88 -9.56 -10.16 14.10
C PRO A 88 -8.37 -9.94 15.03
N LEU A 89 -8.55 -10.06 16.34
CA LEU A 89 -7.45 -9.94 17.33
C LEU A 89 -6.35 -11.00 17.16
N GLU A 90 -6.67 -12.18 16.62
CA GLU A 90 -5.65 -13.21 16.32
C GLU A 90 -4.80 -12.85 15.11
N ALA A 91 -5.30 -11.97 14.23
CA ALA A 91 -4.55 -11.42 13.11
C ALA A 91 -3.74 -10.18 13.51
N CYS A 92 -4.42 -9.14 14.02
CA CYS A 92 -3.80 -7.84 14.32
C CYS A 92 -3.03 -7.79 15.65
N GLY A 93 -3.36 -8.66 16.61
CA GLY A 93 -2.67 -8.75 17.90
C GLY A 93 -1.32 -9.48 17.85
N ASN A 94 -0.81 -9.86 16.68
CA ASN A 94 0.44 -10.60 16.52
C ASN A 94 1.33 -9.97 15.47
N LEU A 95 2.60 -9.66 15.78
CA LEU A 95 3.59 -9.14 14.81
C LEU A 95 3.58 -9.96 13.50
N ASN A 96 3.72 -11.26 13.62
CA ASN A 96 3.47 -12.22 12.56
C ASN A 96 3.03 -13.56 13.20
N LEU A 97 2.52 -14.48 12.39
CA LEU A 97 2.08 -15.77 12.89
C LEU A 97 3.25 -16.71 13.28
N LEU A 98 4.48 -16.45 12.82
CA LEU A 98 5.65 -17.25 13.25
C LEU A 98 5.98 -17.00 14.73
N LEU A 99 6.02 -15.73 15.15
CA LEU A 99 6.19 -15.34 16.55
C LEU A 99 4.99 -15.72 17.41
N GLN A 100 3.78 -15.76 16.83
CA GLN A 100 2.63 -16.33 17.53
C GLN A 100 2.82 -17.84 17.80
N GLY A 101 3.41 -18.58 16.85
CA GLY A 101 3.74 -19.99 17.02
C GLY A 101 4.84 -20.24 18.06
N GLU A 102 5.81 -19.33 18.22
CA GLU A 102 6.83 -19.40 19.29
C GLU A 102 6.21 -19.47 20.69
N ARG A 103 5.09 -18.77 20.91
CA ARG A 103 4.36 -18.82 22.18
C ARG A 103 3.59 -20.13 22.38
N MET A 104 3.38 -20.90 21.33
CA MET A 104 2.73 -22.21 21.38
C MET A 104 3.76 -23.33 21.55
N LEU A 105 4.94 -23.19 20.92
CA LEU A 105 6.04 -24.14 20.95
C LEU A 105 7.37 -23.38 20.96
N SER A 106 8.12 -23.51 22.05
CA SER A 106 9.44 -22.87 22.17
C SER A 106 10.41 -23.41 21.11
N GLY A 107 11.15 -22.52 20.45
CA GLY A 107 12.04 -22.84 19.32
C GLY A 107 11.32 -22.93 17.97
N PHE A 108 10.02 -22.69 17.90
CA PHE A 108 9.25 -22.72 16.65
C PHE A 108 9.69 -21.64 15.66
N ALA A 109 9.92 -20.39 16.11
CA ALA A 109 10.36 -19.32 15.22
C ALA A 109 11.69 -19.68 14.55
N ARG A 110 12.63 -20.26 15.31
CA ARG A 110 13.90 -20.75 14.76
C ARG A 110 13.68 -21.88 13.75
N THR A 111 12.80 -22.84 14.07
CA THR A 111 12.44 -23.93 13.17
C THR A 111 11.84 -23.42 11.85
N ALA A 112 10.96 -22.41 11.93
CA ALA A 112 10.37 -21.77 10.76
C ALA A 112 11.43 -21.03 9.91
N GLN A 113 12.37 -20.34 10.56
CA GLN A 113 13.51 -19.70 9.89
C GLN A 113 14.39 -20.72 9.17
N ASP A 114 14.77 -21.82 9.84
CA ASP A 114 15.61 -22.86 9.24
C ASP A 114 14.91 -23.54 8.05
N PHE A 115 13.58 -23.75 8.14
CA PHE A 115 12.78 -24.20 7.00
C PHE A 115 12.84 -23.22 5.83
N LEU A 116 12.55 -21.94 6.05
CA LEU A 116 12.56 -20.93 4.98
C LEU A 116 13.97 -20.77 4.36
N GLN A 117 15.02 -20.83 5.18
CA GLN A 117 16.40 -20.80 4.71
C GLN A 117 16.74 -22.00 3.82
N SER A 118 16.19 -23.19 4.10
CA SER A 118 16.33 -24.37 3.24
C SER A 118 15.70 -24.17 1.85
N LEU A 119 14.80 -23.19 1.71
CA LEU A 119 14.19 -22.79 0.46
C LEU A 119 14.94 -21.67 -0.26
N GLY A 120 16.03 -21.16 0.34
CA GLY A 120 16.74 -19.98 -0.14
C GLY A 120 16.11 -18.65 0.31
N LEU A 121 15.12 -18.67 1.20
CA LEU A 121 14.46 -17.47 1.71
C LEU A 121 15.15 -17.02 3.01
N GLN A 122 15.81 -15.87 2.98
CA GLN A 122 16.42 -15.25 4.15
C GLN A 122 15.40 -14.37 4.87
N LEU A 123 14.59 -14.98 5.73
CA LEU A 123 13.58 -14.31 6.53
C LEU A 123 13.89 -14.50 8.02
N ASP A 124 14.02 -13.40 8.75
CA ASP A 124 14.13 -13.41 10.21
C ASP A 124 12.74 -13.16 10.83
N PRO A 125 12.14 -14.15 11.53
CA PRO A 125 10.83 -13.99 12.15
C PRO A 125 10.71 -12.81 13.12
N ALA A 126 11.81 -12.39 13.78
CA ALA A 126 11.79 -11.26 14.70
C ALA A 126 11.62 -9.91 13.97
N HIS A 127 12.14 -9.80 12.75
CA HIS A 127 12.11 -8.59 11.94
C HIS A 127 11.12 -8.66 10.77
N PHE A 128 10.41 -9.78 10.64
CA PHE A 128 9.39 -9.98 9.61
C PHE A 128 8.05 -9.39 10.06
N LEU A 129 7.72 -8.20 9.56
CA LEU A 129 6.53 -7.44 9.96
C LEU A 129 5.59 -7.20 8.77
N PRO A 130 4.87 -8.22 8.27
CA PRO A 130 3.89 -8.00 7.21
C PRO A 130 2.72 -7.14 7.71
N GLN A 131 1.93 -6.60 6.78
CA GLN A 131 0.62 -6.04 7.12
C GLN A 131 -0.20 -7.08 7.88
N TRP A 132 -0.93 -6.67 8.91
CA TRP A 132 -1.60 -7.64 9.78
C TRP A 132 -2.67 -8.44 9.05
N GLN A 133 -3.23 -7.89 7.97
CA GLN A 133 -4.21 -8.55 7.12
C GLN A 133 -3.61 -9.76 6.36
N ASN A 134 -2.27 -9.89 6.32
CA ASN A 134 -1.61 -11.10 5.81
C ASN A 134 -1.48 -12.19 6.90
N ASN A 135 -1.73 -11.86 8.17
CA ASN A 135 -1.85 -12.84 9.24
C ASN A 135 -3.25 -13.44 9.21
N VAL A 136 -3.46 -14.47 8.40
CA VAL A 136 -4.75 -15.17 8.30
C VAL A 136 -4.71 -16.45 9.13
N PRO A 137 -5.08 -16.40 10.43
CA PRO A 137 -5.10 -17.59 11.27
C PRO A 137 -6.07 -18.63 10.70
N ASN A 138 -5.68 -19.90 10.75
CA ASN A 138 -6.43 -21.05 10.20
C ASN A 138 -6.64 -21.03 8.68
N GLY A 139 -6.05 -20.06 7.96
CA GLY A 139 -5.99 -20.09 6.50
C GLY A 139 -7.35 -19.97 5.80
N PHE A 140 -8.34 -19.28 6.38
CA PHE A 140 -9.61 -19.00 5.71
C PHE A 140 -9.42 -18.07 4.51
N ILE A 141 -9.07 -18.70 3.39
CA ILE A 141 -8.67 -18.06 2.15
C ILE A 141 -9.38 -18.75 1.01
N VAL A 142 -9.95 -17.92 0.13
CA VAL A 142 -10.31 -18.33 -1.23
C VAL A 142 -9.31 -17.67 -2.16
N ALA A 143 -8.81 -18.37 -3.17
CA ALA A 143 -7.86 -17.78 -4.10
C ALA A 143 -7.89 -18.42 -5.49
N LYS A 144 -7.33 -17.68 -6.45
CA LYS A 144 -7.04 -18.13 -7.81
C LYS A 144 -5.79 -19.05 -7.83
N PRO A 145 -5.55 -19.79 -8.91
CA PRO A 145 -4.58 -20.89 -8.92
C PRO A 145 -3.12 -20.44 -8.72
N ALA A 146 -2.77 -19.22 -9.10
CA ALA A 146 -1.43 -18.66 -8.86
C ALA A 146 -1.05 -18.69 -7.37
N PHE A 147 -1.97 -18.30 -6.47
CA PHE A 147 -1.76 -18.38 -5.02
C PHE A 147 -1.57 -19.83 -4.56
N TRP A 148 -2.46 -20.71 -5.02
CA TRP A 148 -2.45 -22.11 -4.60
C TRP A 148 -1.24 -22.87 -5.12
N GLN A 149 -0.69 -22.48 -6.27
CA GLN A 149 0.57 -23.04 -6.79
C GLN A 149 1.73 -22.75 -5.83
N THR A 150 1.92 -21.49 -5.44
CA THR A 150 2.97 -21.12 -4.48
C THR A 150 2.75 -21.78 -3.12
N TRP A 151 1.50 -21.81 -2.64
CA TRP A 151 1.17 -22.51 -1.40
C TRP A 151 1.47 -24.01 -1.48
N PHE A 152 1.11 -24.66 -2.59
CA PHE A 152 1.31 -26.08 -2.79
C PHE A 152 2.79 -26.44 -2.89
N ASP A 153 3.59 -25.62 -3.58
CA ASP A 153 5.05 -25.78 -3.63
C ASP A 153 5.65 -25.71 -2.23
N LEU A 154 5.23 -24.76 -1.39
CA LEU A 154 5.67 -24.67 0.00
C LEU A 154 5.21 -25.88 0.83
N ALA A 155 3.97 -26.32 0.65
CA ALA A 155 3.40 -27.48 1.34
C ALA A 155 4.16 -28.77 1.01
N GLU A 156 4.51 -28.99 -0.26
CA GLU A 156 5.28 -30.15 -0.71
C GLU A 156 6.69 -30.13 -0.13
N ARG A 157 7.34 -28.96 -0.11
CA ARG A 157 8.67 -28.82 0.48
C ARG A 157 8.67 -29.00 2.00
N LEU A 158 7.65 -28.50 2.69
CA LEU A 158 7.46 -28.73 4.13
C LEU A 158 7.28 -30.22 4.43
N HIS A 159 6.43 -30.89 3.67
CA HIS A 159 6.21 -32.33 3.83
C HIS A 159 7.49 -33.13 3.58
N LEU A 160 8.24 -32.81 2.52
CA LEU A 160 9.52 -33.44 2.22
C LEU A 160 10.53 -33.22 3.36
N ALA A 161 10.64 -31.99 3.88
CA ALA A 161 11.55 -31.66 4.98
C ALA A 161 11.20 -32.40 6.28
N ALA A 162 9.91 -32.61 6.55
CA ALA A 162 9.45 -33.25 7.78
C ALA A 162 9.45 -34.78 7.71
N GLU A 163 9.19 -35.38 6.55
CA GLU A 163 9.00 -36.84 6.42
C GLU A 163 10.20 -37.56 5.78
N GLN A 164 10.93 -36.91 4.88
CA GLN A 164 11.93 -37.58 4.02
C GLN A 164 13.36 -37.06 4.19
N ALA A 165 13.53 -35.76 4.48
CA ALA A 165 14.87 -35.18 4.64
C ALA A 165 15.54 -35.66 5.93
N ASP A 166 16.85 -35.88 5.90
CA ASP A 166 17.63 -36.14 7.10
C ASP A 166 18.27 -34.85 7.62
N GLY A 167 18.41 -34.75 8.95
CA GLY A 167 19.14 -33.67 9.60
C GLY A 167 18.36 -32.90 10.68
N PRO A 168 18.96 -31.85 11.25
CA PRO A 168 18.41 -31.12 12.39
C PRO A 168 17.03 -30.52 12.15
N LEU A 169 16.76 -30.05 10.94
CA LEU A 169 15.47 -29.45 10.57
C LEU A 169 14.32 -30.46 10.70
N ARG A 170 14.50 -31.71 10.26
CA ARG A 170 13.47 -32.75 10.42
C ARG A 170 13.15 -32.99 11.89
N VAL A 171 14.17 -33.11 12.73
CA VAL A 171 13.98 -33.31 14.18
C VAL A 171 13.21 -32.14 14.78
N ALA A 172 13.58 -30.90 14.43
CA ALA A 172 12.89 -29.70 14.89
C ALA A 172 11.43 -29.65 14.43
N LEU A 173 11.13 -30.06 13.19
CA LEU A 173 9.77 -30.12 12.64
C LEU A 173 8.86 -31.15 13.35
N GLN A 174 9.41 -32.14 14.04
CA GLN A 174 8.66 -33.12 14.83
C GLN A 174 8.44 -32.71 16.29
N ALA A 175 9.02 -31.58 16.74
CA ALA A 175 8.80 -31.07 18.09
C ALA A 175 7.31 -30.80 18.33
N GLN A 176 6.84 -31.06 19.55
CA GLN A 176 5.42 -31.04 19.89
C GLN A 176 5.15 -30.12 21.08
N ALA A 177 4.12 -29.29 20.95
CA ALA A 177 3.59 -28.45 22.01
C ALA A 177 2.75 -29.28 23.00
N ALA A 178 2.48 -28.71 24.18
CA ALA A 178 1.61 -29.33 25.18
C ALA A 178 0.18 -29.61 24.66
N SER A 179 -0.29 -28.84 23.68
CA SER A 179 -1.58 -29.03 23.02
C SER A 179 -1.63 -30.25 22.08
N GLY A 180 -0.48 -30.86 21.78
CA GLY A 180 -0.38 -31.91 20.76
C GLY A 180 -0.03 -31.40 19.37
N ALA A 181 -0.05 -30.08 19.13
CA ALA A 181 0.37 -29.51 17.86
C ALA A 181 1.88 -29.71 17.64
N THR A 182 2.28 -30.08 16.43
CA THR A 182 3.69 -30.26 16.07
C THR A 182 4.22 -29.00 15.37
N ALA A 183 5.54 -28.79 15.35
CA ALA A 183 6.13 -27.69 14.60
C ALA A 183 5.73 -27.72 13.12
N LYS A 184 5.70 -28.89 12.49
CA LYS A 184 5.21 -29.05 11.11
C LYS A 184 3.72 -28.69 10.94
N SER A 185 2.84 -29.06 11.88
CA SER A 185 1.42 -28.70 11.80
C SER A 185 1.22 -27.19 12.00
N LEU A 186 1.95 -26.58 12.93
CA LEU A 186 1.92 -25.13 13.14
C LEU A 186 2.44 -24.38 11.90
N LEU A 187 3.49 -24.87 11.25
CA LEU A 187 4.00 -24.26 10.02
C LEU A 187 3.01 -24.42 8.87
N ALA A 188 2.38 -25.59 8.74
CA ALA A 188 1.37 -25.89 7.74
C ALA A 188 0.20 -24.90 7.76
N GLU A 189 -0.34 -24.63 8.95
CA GLU A 189 -1.42 -23.65 9.17
C GLU A 189 -1.03 -22.21 8.77
N ARG A 190 0.28 -21.92 8.68
CA ARG A 190 0.81 -20.57 8.44
C ARG A 190 1.33 -20.37 7.02
N LEU A 191 1.42 -21.44 6.21
CA LEU A 191 1.89 -21.35 4.82
C LEU A 191 1.09 -20.34 4.01
N ALA A 192 -0.23 -20.29 4.19
CA ALA A 192 -1.08 -19.39 3.45
C ALA A 192 -0.79 -17.91 3.81
N SER A 193 -0.53 -17.62 5.10
CA SER A 193 -0.09 -16.29 5.54
C SER A 193 1.31 -15.94 5.02
N LEU A 194 2.21 -16.94 4.92
CA LEU A 194 3.55 -16.74 4.32
C LEU A 194 3.44 -16.39 2.84
N VAL A 195 2.59 -17.08 2.07
CA VAL A 195 2.36 -16.74 0.65
C VAL A 195 1.83 -15.31 0.52
N LEU A 196 0.79 -14.94 1.29
CA LEU A 196 0.24 -13.58 1.26
C LEU A 196 1.28 -12.50 1.60
N ALA A 197 2.19 -12.80 2.53
CA ALA A 197 3.19 -11.84 2.96
C ALA A 197 4.42 -11.76 2.04
N LEU A 198 4.76 -12.84 1.33
CA LEU A 198 5.92 -12.90 0.43
C LEU A 198 5.58 -12.51 -1.00
N ASP A 199 4.37 -12.83 -1.47
CA ASP A 199 3.93 -12.54 -2.82
C ASP A 199 3.13 -11.23 -2.88
N GLN A 200 3.88 -10.14 -3.05
CA GLN A 200 3.35 -8.79 -3.18
C GLN A 200 2.63 -8.53 -4.53
N GLN A 201 2.60 -9.51 -5.45
CA GLN A 201 1.85 -9.41 -6.71
C GLN A 201 0.38 -9.84 -6.56
N LEU A 202 0.04 -10.53 -5.46
CA LEU A 202 -1.33 -10.92 -5.16
C LEU A 202 -2.17 -9.69 -4.83
N GLN A 203 -3.20 -9.43 -5.64
CA GLN A 203 -4.26 -8.53 -5.22
C GLN A 203 -5.16 -9.29 -4.24
N VAL A 204 -5.27 -8.82 -3.01
CA VAL A 204 -6.02 -9.52 -1.95
C VAL A 204 -7.16 -8.63 -1.49
N TRP A 205 -8.36 -9.19 -1.43
CA TRP A 205 -9.49 -8.56 -0.76
C TRP A 205 -9.61 -9.10 0.66
N HIS A 206 -9.68 -8.19 1.63
CA HIS A 206 -9.84 -8.54 3.04
C HIS A 206 -11.29 -8.31 3.45
N CYS A 207 -11.98 -9.38 3.85
CA CYS A 207 -13.39 -9.31 4.20
C CYS A 207 -13.60 -8.42 5.45
N PRO A 208 -14.37 -7.32 5.34
CA PRO A 208 -14.72 -6.50 6.50
C PRO A 208 -15.50 -7.32 7.53
N SER A 209 -15.25 -7.08 8.83
CA SER A 209 -15.96 -7.78 9.91
C SER A 209 -17.47 -7.55 9.88
N THR A 210 -17.94 -6.44 9.33
CA THR A 210 -19.37 -6.15 9.11
C THR A 210 -20.06 -7.10 8.14
N LEU A 211 -19.30 -7.78 7.29
CA LEU A 211 -19.79 -8.81 6.37
C LEU A 211 -19.66 -10.23 6.94
N MET A 212 -19.15 -10.39 8.17
CA MET A 212 -19.06 -11.66 8.89
C MET A 212 -19.87 -11.59 10.19
N PRO A 213 -21.19 -11.88 10.15
CA PRO A 213 -22.10 -11.67 11.28
C PRO A 213 -21.73 -12.44 12.56
N ALA A 214 -21.03 -13.57 12.44
CA ALA A 214 -20.62 -14.39 13.60
C ALA A 214 -19.18 -14.12 14.07
N ALA A 215 -18.44 -13.24 13.38
CA ALA A 215 -17.09 -12.88 13.77
C ALA A 215 -17.06 -12.19 15.14
N LYS A 216 -16.02 -12.47 15.93
CA LYS A 216 -15.80 -11.78 17.20
C LYS A 216 -15.51 -10.31 16.93
N ALA A 217 -16.27 -9.43 17.59
CA ALA A 217 -16.07 -7.99 17.47
C ALA A 217 -14.73 -7.59 18.10
N LEU A 218 -14.00 -6.74 17.38
CA LEU A 218 -12.89 -5.94 17.90
C LEU A 218 -13.19 -4.48 17.53
N PRO A 219 -13.23 -3.56 18.50
CA PRO A 219 -13.43 -2.14 18.21
C PRO A 219 -12.42 -1.61 17.19
N ALA A 220 -12.88 -0.77 16.26
CA ALA A 220 -12.02 -0.19 15.23
C ALA A 220 -10.86 0.64 15.83
N ALA A 221 -11.09 1.27 16.97
CA ALA A 221 -10.06 2.00 17.71
C ALA A 221 -8.93 1.09 18.20
N ASP A 222 -9.27 -0.06 18.81
CA ASP A 222 -8.28 -1.04 19.28
C ASP A 222 -7.50 -1.66 18.11
N MET A 223 -8.18 -1.90 16.99
CA MET A 223 -7.52 -2.39 15.77
C MET A 223 -6.54 -1.36 15.20
N ALA A 224 -6.93 -0.08 15.17
CA ALA A 224 -6.07 1.02 14.72
C ALA A 224 -4.90 1.28 15.68
N GLU A 225 -5.11 1.15 16.99
CA GLU A 225 -4.06 1.29 18.01
C GLU A 225 -3.03 0.15 17.88
N LEU A 226 -3.48 -1.09 17.74
CA LEU A 226 -2.60 -2.22 17.44
C LEU A 226 -1.79 -1.99 16.17
N ASP A 227 -2.42 -1.51 15.10
CA ASP A 227 -1.74 -1.24 13.83
C ASP A 227 -0.69 -0.11 13.97
N ALA A 228 -1.05 0.98 14.64
CA ALA A 228 -0.13 2.07 14.93
C ALA A 228 1.08 1.62 15.76
N LEU A 229 0.89 0.79 16.78
CA LEU A 229 1.98 0.25 17.60
C LEU A 229 2.90 -0.69 16.81
N ARG A 230 2.34 -1.49 15.89
CA ARG A 230 3.13 -2.31 14.96
C ARG A 230 3.96 -1.43 14.02
N SER A 231 3.35 -0.40 13.43
CA SER A 231 4.05 0.53 12.54
C SER A 231 5.13 1.31 13.28
N ALA A 232 4.88 1.71 14.53
CA ALA A 232 5.88 2.35 15.38
C ALA A 232 7.07 1.42 15.60
N TYR A 233 6.83 0.17 16.02
CA TYR A 233 7.89 -0.81 16.19
C TYR A 233 8.65 -1.11 14.87
N ALA A 234 7.95 -1.19 13.75
CA ALA A 234 8.57 -1.40 12.43
C ALA A 234 9.47 -0.23 12.00
N ALA A 235 9.11 1.01 12.38
CA ALA A 235 9.86 2.21 12.04
C ALA A 235 11.05 2.46 12.97
N SER A 236 10.87 2.22 14.27
CA SER A 236 11.84 2.56 15.31
C SER A 236 12.79 1.40 15.64
N GLY A 237 12.31 0.16 15.58
CA GLY A 237 12.99 -1.02 16.15
C GLY A 237 13.12 -0.98 17.68
N GLU A 238 12.50 0.01 18.34
CA GLU A 238 12.68 0.28 19.76
C GLU A 238 11.90 -0.72 20.62
N ALA A 239 12.55 -1.24 21.67
CA ALA A 239 11.95 -2.22 22.56
C ALA A 239 10.69 -1.69 23.27
N VAL A 240 10.59 -0.37 23.47
CA VAL A 240 9.42 0.26 24.12
C VAL A 240 8.14 0.13 23.28
N ASP A 241 8.24 0.22 21.96
CA ASP A 241 7.08 0.11 21.07
C ASP A 241 6.62 -1.35 20.99
N LEU A 242 7.56 -2.29 20.96
CA LEU A 242 7.26 -3.71 21.08
C LEU A 242 6.55 -4.03 22.40
N GLN A 243 7.05 -3.53 23.52
CA GLN A 243 6.43 -3.74 24.84
C GLN A 243 5.02 -3.17 24.90
N ARG A 244 4.79 -1.99 24.32
CA ARG A 244 3.45 -1.38 24.24
C ARG A 244 2.50 -2.22 23.39
N PHE A 245 2.95 -2.67 22.22
CA PHE A 245 2.18 -3.57 21.36
C PHE A 245 1.79 -4.85 22.09
N GLU A 246 2.76 -5.50 22.74
CA GLU A 246 2.54 -6.74 23.49
C GLU A 246 1.58 -6.54 24.67
N ALA A 247 1.74 -5.46 25.43
CA ALA A 247 0.88 -5.12 26.55
C ALA A 247 -0.57 -4.86 26.12
N HIS A 248 -0.77 -4.05 25.09
CA HIS A 248 -2.12 -3.73 24.57
C HIS A 248 -2.79 -4.99 23.99
N SER A 249 -2.05 -5.77 23.20
CA SER A 249 -2.51 -7.04 22.66
C SER A 249 -2.88 -8.07 23.75
N ALA A 250 -2.09 -8.16 24.82
CA ALA A 250 -2.37 -9.02 25.97
C ALA A 250 -3.62 -8.56 26.74
N HIS A 251 -3.77 -7.25 26.95
CA HIS A 251 -4.93 -6.65 27.59
C HIS A 251 -6.22 -6.98 26.83
N LEU A 252 -6.25 -6.77 25.51
CA LEU A 252 -7.42 -7.09 24.67
C LEU A 252 -7.77 -8.58 24.71
N ARG A 253 -6.77 -9.47 24.71
CA ARG A 253 -7.02 -10.92 24.87
C ARG A 253 -7.63 -11.26 26.22
N GLN A 254 -7.27 -10.54 27.28
CA GLN A 254 -7.86 -10.74 28.60
C GLN A 254 -9.30 -10.23 28.65
N VAL A 255 -9.57 -9.02 28.14
CA VAL A 255 -10.91 -8.42 28.08
C VAL A 255 -11.87 -9.31 27.29
N LEU A 256 -11.46 -9.79 26.12
CA LEU A 256 -12.30 -10.63 25.25
C LEU A 256 -12.44 -12.09 25.74
N ARG A 257 -11.66 -12.53 26.72
CA ARG A 257 -11.81 -13.84 27.38
C ARG A 257 -12.79 -13.81 28.54
N GLN A 258 -13.08 -12.64 29.13
CA GLN A 258 -14.07 -12.54 30.18
C GLN A 258 -15.47 -12.67 29.57
N PRO A 259 -16.33 -13.57 30.09
CA PRO A 259 -17.72 -13.61 29.65
C PRO A 259 -18.37 -12.27 30.01
N SER A 260 -18.83 -11.53 29.01
CA SER A 260 -19.63 -10.35 29.23
C SER A 260 -20.88 -10.77 30.01
N SER A 261 -21.03 -10.24 31.23
CA SER A 261 -22.31 -10.28 31.93
C SER A 261 -23.34 -9.59 31.02
N PRO A 262 -24.53 -10.17 30.81
CA PRO A 262 -25.50 -9.57 29.91
C PRO A 262 -25.88 -8.19 30.45
N PRO A 263 -25.80 -7.11 29.64
CA PRO A 263 -26.34 -5.83 30.06
C PRO A 263 -27.85 -5.98 30.22
N SER A 264 -28.36 -5.55 31.38
CA SER A 264 -29.78 -5.47 31.68
C SER A 264 -30.55 -4.81 30.53
N ALA A 265 -31.65 -5.44 30.12
CA ALA A 265 -32.55 -5.04 29.03
C ALA A 265 -33.17 -3.62 29.18
N ALA A 266 -32.79 -2.85 30.19
CA ALA A 266 -33.30 -1.52 30.47
C ALA A 266 -32.48 -0.36 29.87
N ALA A 267 -31.26 -0.59 29.36
CA ALA A 267 -30.40 0.51 28.87
C ALA A 267 -30.50 0.78 27.35
N VAL A 268 -31.02 -0.16 26.55
CA VAL A 268 -31.07 -0.04 25.07
C VAL A 268 -32.35 0.64 24.57
N ALA A 269 -33.33 0.87 25.44
CA ALA A 269 -34.65 1.38 25.07
C ALA A 269 -34.78 2.92 25.05
N THR A 270 -33.81 3.68 25.57
CA THR A 270 -33.99 5.13 25.80
C THR A 270 -33.29 6.04 24.79
N GLU A 271 -32.40 5.51 23.93
CA GLU A 271 -31.69 6.30 22.90
C GLU A 271 -32.25 6.15 21.47
N ARG A 272 -33.14 5.18 21.20
CA ARG A 272 -33.70 4.94 19.85
C ARG A 272 -34.98 5.72 19.50
N LEU A 273 -35.50 6.55 20.40
CA LEU A 273 -36.79 7.22 20.23
C LEU A 273 -36.72 8.76 20.09
N ARG A 274 -35.53 9.33 19.86
CA ARG A 274 -35.37 10.79 19.71
C ARG A 274 -34.89 11.31 18.33
N SER A 275 -34.69 10.45 17.32
CA SER A 275 -34.21 10.93 16.00
C SER A 275 -35.09 10.58 14.79
N VAL A 276 -36.26 9.97 14.96
CA VAL A 276 -37.14 9.64 13.83
C VAL A 276 -38.50 10.32 14.00
N SER A 277 -38.52 11.65 13.90
CA SER A 277 -39.73 12.46 13.73
C SER A 277 -39.35 13.89 13.38
N GLN A 278 -38.80 14.13 12.18
CA GLN A 278 -38.96 15.37 11.42
C GLN A 278 -38.14 15.33 10.12
N LEU A 279 -38.85 14.97 9.04
CA LEU A 279 -38.83 15.56 7.70
C LEU A 279 -39.17 14.46 6.70
N GLY A 280 -40.48 14.31 6.50
CA GLY A 280 -41.01 13.73 5.28
C GLY A 280 -40.65 14.63 4.10
N GLY A 281 -40.19 14.01 3.04
CA GLY A 281 -39.78 14.64 1.80
C GLY A 281 -39.07 13.62 0.94
N ALA A 282 -39.84 12.77 0.25
CA ALA A 282 -39.33 11.92 -0.80
C ALA A 282 -38.80 12.79 -1.94
N LEU A 283 -37.52 13.12 -1.88
CA LEU A 283 -36.71 13.48 -3.03
C LEU A 283 -35.67 12.38 -3.14
N THR A 284 -35.72 11.63 -4.24
CA THR A 284 -34.60 10.81 -4.68
C THR A 284 -33.36 11.69 -4.70
N LEU A 285 -32.49 11.54 -3.69
CA LEU A 285 -31.13 12.08 -3.73
C LEU A 285 -30.45 11.36 -4.89
N ALA A 286 -30.42 12.01 -6.06
CA ALA A 286 -29.45 11.70 -7.08
C ALA A 286 -28.10 11.62 -6.37
N GLN A 287 -27.42 10.48 -6.48
CA GLN A 287 -26.07 10.32 -5.95
C GLN A 287 -25.24 11.49 -6.46
N VAL A 288 -24.82 12.38 -5.56
CA VAL A 288 -23.94 13.48 -5.93
C VAL A 288 -22.69 12.83 -6.54
N PRO A 289 -22.33 13.14 -7.79
CA PRO A 289 -21.19 12.53 -8.44
C PRO A 289 -19.94 12.72 -7.57
N ASP A 290 -19.19 11.65 -7.31
CA ASP A 290 -17.99 11.65 -6.45
C ASP A 290 -16.77 12.28 -7.15
N THR A 291 -16.91 13.53 -7.60
CA THR A 291 -15.89 14.30 -8.34
C THR A 291 -14.81 14.88 -7.44
N ALA A 292 -13.70 15.30 -8.02
CA ALA A 292 -12.62 16.01 -7.32
C ALA A 292 -13.14 17.18 -6.48
N ALA A 293 -14.03 18.01 -7.04
CA ALA A 293 -14.61 19.15 -6.34
C ALA A 293 -15.41 18.73 -5.09
N THR A 294 -16.18 17.64 -5.17
CA THR A 294 -16.96 17.13 -4.03
C THR A 294 -16.07 16.48 -2.97
N GLN A 295 -15.06 15.72 -3.38
CA GLN A 295 -14.05 15.17 -2.47
C GLN A 295 -13.28 16.28 -1.75
N ALA A 296 -12.90 17.34 -2.46
CA ALA A 296 -12.23 18.50 -1.89
C ALA A 296 -13.13 19.27 -0.91
N ALA A 297 -14.41 19.44 -1.24
CA ALA A 297 -15.39 20.05 -0.31
C ALA A 297 -15.56 19.24 0.99
N ARG A 298 -15.36 17.91 0.95
CA ARG A 298 -15.33 17.04 2.14
C ARG A 298 -13.98 17.03 2.86
N GLY A 299 -12.96 17.67 2.30
CA GLY A 299 -11.58 17.64 2.79
C GLY A 299 -10.87 16.30 2.57
N GLU A 300 -11.37 15.47 1.64
CA GLU A 300 -10.83 14.15 1.34
C GLU A 300 -9.81 14.16 0.18
N LEU A 301 -9.87 15.18 -0.68
CA LEU A 301 -8.86 15.48 -1.69
C LEU A 301 -8.31 16.88 -1.43
N VAL A 302 -6.99 17.00 -1.29
CA VAL A 302 -6.31 18.30 -1.30
C VAL A 302 -5.45 18.37 -2.55
N PHE A 303 -5.67 19.36 -3.40
CA PHE A 303 -4.96 19.48 -4.67
C PHE A 303 -4.12 20.77 -4.67
N GLY A 304 -2.80 20.67 -4.66
CA GLY A 304 -1.89 21.82 -4.71
C GLY A 304 -1.34 22.11 -6.11
N CYS A 305 -1.16 23.38 -6.44
CA CYS A 305 -0.52 23.83 -7.68
C CYS A 305 0.68 24.74 -7.37
N MET A 306 1.90 24.29 -7.68
CA MET A 306 3.10 25.06 -7.34
C MET A 306 3.39 26.10 -8.42
N THR A 307 3.58 27.35 -8.00
CA THR A 307 3.89 28.44 -8.93
C THR A 307 4.88 29.45 -8.38
N HIS A 308 5.79 29.90 -9.23
CA HIS A 308 6.73 31.01 -8.97
C HIS A 308 6.47 32.21 -9.90
N VAL A 309 5.38 32.14 -10.67
CA VAL A 309 4.89 33.16 -11.60
C VAL A 309 3.36 33.27 -11.49
N PRO A 310 2.72 34.29 -12.09
CA PRO A 310 1.27 34.30 -12.23
C PRO A 310 0.77 33.07 -12.99
N LEU A 311 -0.35 32.49 -12.54
CA LEU A 311 -0.96 31.35 -13.22
C LEU A 311 -1.37 31.75 -14.65
N PRO A 312 -1.05 30.93 -15.68
CA PRO A 312 -1.31 31.30 -17.07
C PRO A 312 -2.80 31.26 -17.43
N VAL A 313 -3.58 30.48 -16.67
CA VAL A 313 -5.03 30.25 -16.78
C VAL A 313 -5.65 30.15 -15.38
N LYS A 314 -6.97 30.30 -15.29
CA LYS A 314 -7.69 30.04 -14.04
C LYS A 314 -7.71 28.52 -13.77
N PHE A 315 -7.21 28.11 -12.61
CA PHE A 315 -7.35 26.74 -12.10
C PHE A 315 -8.71 26.54 -11.42
N PRO A 316 -9.22 25.29 -11.34
CA PRO A 316 -10.46 24.99 -10.61
C PRO A 316 -10.37 25.44 -9.15
N ASP A 317 -11.50 25.85 -8.57
CA ASP A 317 -11.52 26.46 -7.23
C ASP A 317 -11.04 25.50 -6.11
N TYR A 318 -11.10 24.18 -6.34
CA TYR A 318 -10.57 23.18 -5.41
C TYR A 318 -9.05 22.97 -5.50
N VAL A 319 -8.38 23.55 -6.49
CA VAL A 319 -6.93 23.48 -6.65
C VAL A 319 -6.29 24.70 -5.98
N LEU A 320 -5.48 24.45 -4.97
CA LEU A 320 -4.84 25.44 -4.10
C LEU A 320 -3.50 25.90 -4.69
N PRO A 321 -3.38 27.13 -5.23
CA PRO A 321 -2.11 27.61 -5.74
C PRO A 321 -1.17 27.97 -4.58
N ILE A 322 0.01 27.36 -4.55
CA ILE A 322 1.07 27.64 -3.57
C ILE A 322 2.13 28.50 -4.25
N TYR A 323 2.29 29.73 -3.75
CA TYR A 323 3.15 30.74 -4.36
C TYR A 323 4.56 30.71 -3.77
N LEU A 324 5.55 30.71 -4.67
CA LEU A 324 6.96 30.62 -4.39
C LEU A 324 7.71 31.84 -4.93
N GLY A 325 8.92 32.08 -4.42
CA GLY A 325 9.80 33.14 -4.92
C GLY A 325 9.13 34.51 -4.95
N GLN A 326 9.27 35.21 -6.07
CA GLN A 326 8.74 36.57 -6.25
C GLN A 326 7.23 36.62 -6.54
N ALA A 327 6.58 35.48 -6.80
CA ALA A 327 5.14 35.46 -7.04
C ALA A 327 4.29 35.45 -5.75
N GLN A 328 4.92 35.37 -4.58
CA GLN A 328 4.25 35.44 -3.29
C GLN A 328 3.64 36.84 -3.05
N HIS A 329 2.41 36.91 -2.57
CA HIS A 329 1.70 38.16 -2.29
C HIS A 329 0.71 38.03 -1.12
N GLU A 330 0.25 39.17 -0.59
CA GLU A 330 -0.71 39.19 0.51
C GLU A 330 -2.02 38.46 0.15
N GLY A 331 -2.57 37.72 1.12
CA GLY A 331 -3.81 36.95 0.96
C GLY A 331 -3.68 35.63 0.19
N ALA A 332 -2.50 35.27 -0.29
CA ALA A 332 -2.25 33.98 -0.95
C ALA A 332 -1.68 32.92 0.01
N LEU A 333 -1.70 31.65 -0.44
CA LEU A 333 -0.97 30.57 0.21
C LEU A 333 0.51 30.66 -0.22
N ASN A 334 1.32 31.33 0.61
CA ASN A 334 2.73 31.57 0.29
C ASN A 334 3.68 30.60 1.01
N LEU A 335 4.82 30.33 0.38
CA LEU A 335 5.94 29.64 1.02
C LEU A 335 6.36 30.31 2.35
N ARG A 336 6.43 31.64 2.38
CA ARG A 336 6.84 32.40 3.57
C ARG A 336 5.94 32.20 4.78
N ASP A 337 4.69 31.81 4.55
CA ASP A 337 3.69 31.62 5.60
C ASP A 337 3.61 30.14 6.03
N LEU A 338 3.77 29.23 5.07
CA LEU A 338 3.60 27.78 5.28
C LEU A 338 4.90 27.06 5.66
N ALA A 339 6.05 27.55 5.20
CA ALA A 339 7.36 26.95 5.47
C ALA A 339 8.48 28.02 5.43
N PRO A 340 8.47 29.01 6.36
CA PRO A 340 9.33 30.19 6.32
C PRO A 340 10.82 29.86 6.28
N GLN A 341 11.26 28.78 6.92
CA GLN A 341 12.64 28.33 6.96
C GLN A 341 13.22 28.02 5.57
N TRP A 342 12.35 27.72 4.60
CA TRP A 342 12.73 27.34 3.25
C TRP A 342 12.86 28.52 2.28
N VAL A 343 12.37 29.70 2.65
CA VAL A 343 12.38 30.89 1.78
C VAL A 343 13.77 31.21 1.20
N PRO A 344 14.87 31.20 1.98
CA PRO A 344 16.20 31.49 1.45
C PRO A 344 16.69 30.47 0.42
N TYR A 345 16.14 29.26 0.43
CA TYR A 345 16.60 28.13 -0.37
C TYR A 345 15.78 27.92 -1.66
N HIS A 346 14.79 28.77 -1.95
CA HIS A 346 14.01 28.71 -3.19
C HIS A 346 14.87 28.65 -4.47
N PRO A 347 15.98 29.40 -4.61
CA PRO A 347 16.81 29.31 -5.81
C PRO A 347 17.42 27.92 -6.07
N ILE A 348 17.64 27.11 -5.03
CA ILE A 348 18.36 25.82 -5.14
C ILE A 348 17.48 24.58 -4.96
N VAL A 349 16.33 24.71 -4.29
CA VAL A 349 15.33 23.63 -4.11
C VAL A 349 14.11 23.81 -5.03
N ALA A 350 13.92 25.02 -5.57
CA ALA A 350 12.92 25.33 -6.59
C ALA A 350 11.48 24.90 -6.21
N GLY A 351 10.77 24.27 -7.14
CA GLY A 351 9.35 23.90 -7.02
C GLY A 351 9.04 22.93 -5.88
N MET A 352 10.02 22.11 -5.47
CA MET A 352 9.85 21.12 -4.40
C MET A 352 9.44 21.77 -3.07
N LEU A 353 9.84 23.03 -2.83
CA LEU A 353 9.42 23.78 -1.65
C LEU A 353 7.91 24.00 -1.57
N GLY A 354 7.23 24.03 -2.71
CA GLY A 354 5.77 24.05 -2.75
C GLY A 354 5.15 22.79 -2.15
N ASN A 355 5.79 21.64 -2.33
CA ASN A 355 5.34 20.37 -1.74
C ASN A 355 5.55 20.34 -0.22
N PHE A 356 6.66 20.90 0.28
CA PHE A 356 6.90 21.04 1.74
C PHE A 356 5.86 21.98 2.38
N ALA A 357 5.59 23.11 1.72
CA ALA A 357 4.55 24.04 2.14
C ALA A 357 3.14 23.40 2.11
N LEU A 358 2.82 22.66 1.04
CA LEU A 358 1.56 21.92 0.93
C LEU A 358 1.41 20.87 2.02
N ARG A 359 2.48 20.13 2.34
CA ARG A 359 2.49 19.17 3.45
C ARG A 359 2.11 19.84 4.77
N ASN A 360 2.73 20.98 5.10
CA ASN A 360 2.42 21.72 6.32
C ASN A 360 0.96 22.21 6.34
N LEU A 361 0.45 22.68 5.20
CA LEU A 361 -0.96 23.07 5.06
C LEU A 361 -1.90 21.89 5.32
N ILE A 362 -1.64 20.73 4.72
CA ILE A 362 -2.45 19.52 4.86
C ILE A 362 -2.51 19.06 6.32
N LEU A 363 -1.34 18.97 6.97
CA LEU A 363 -1.26 18.53 8.37
C LEU A 363 -1.98 19.47 9.33
N ARG A 364 -2.00 20.78 9.02
CA ARG A 364 -2.67 21.79 9.83
C ARG A 364 -4.20 21.79 9.64
N ASP A 365 -4.65 21.74 8.38
CA ASP A 365 -6.03 22.13 8.03
C ASP A 365 -6.89 20.99 7.48
N TYR A 366 -6.32 19.85 7.09
CA TYR A 366 -7.03 18.80 6.35
C TYR A 366 -6.87 17.40 7.01
N PRO A 367 -7.40 17.19 8.23
CA PRO A 367 -7.24 15.92 8.96
C PRO A 367 -7.98 14.73 8.33
N LYS A 368 -8.87 14.97 7.36
CA LYS A 368 -9.66 13.94 6.67
C LYS A 368 -9.11 13.59 5.29
N VAL A 369 -7.95 14.14 4.92
CA VAL A 369 -7.37 13.94 3.59
C VAL A 369 -7.15 12.45 3.33
N LYS A 370 -7.60 12.00 2.17
CA LYS A 370 -7.42 10.63 1.67
C LYS A 370 -6.48 10.60 0.48
N ARG A 371 -6.52 11.65 -0.35
CA ARG A 371 -5.68 11.80 -1.54
C ARG A 371 -5.09 13.20 -1.64
N VAL A 372 -3.88 13.28 -2.18
CA VAL A 372 -3.19 14.54 -2.46
C VAL A 372 -2.95 14.62 -3.96
N GLY A 373 -3.50 15.66 -4.59
CA GLY A 373 -3.20 16.02 -5.96
C GLY A 373 -2.10 17.08 -6.01
N VAL A 374 -1.20 16.96 -6.97
CA VAL A 374 -0.10 17.90 -7.17
C VAL A 374 0.03 18.19 -8.66
N CYS A 375 0.11 19.47 -8.99
CA CYS A 375 0.49 19.95 -10.31
C CYS A 375 1.40 21.16 -10.21
N LEU A 376 1.99 21.55 -11.34
CA LEU A 376 2.71 22.81 -11.48
C LEU A 376 1.87 23.77 -12.32
N TYR A 377 2.17 25.06 -12.22
CA TYR A 377 1.45 26.14 -12.94
C TYR A 377 1.23 25.91 -14.44
N ARG A 378 2.07 25.09 -15.09
CA ARG A 378 1.92 24.67 -16.49
C ARG A 378 1.92 23.15 -16.71
N LYS A 379 2.06 22.32 -15.69
CA LYS A 379 2.19 20.86 -15.88
C LYS A 379 1.24 20.10 -15.00
N PHE A 380 0.54 19.13 -15.55
CA PHE A 380 -0.39 18.29 -14.82
C PHE A 380 -0.55 16.92 -15.49
N VAL A 381 -1.06 15.94 -14.73
CA VAL A 381 -1.38 14.61 -15.23
C VAL A 381 -2.89 14.50 -15.42
N SER A 382 -3.33 14.07 -16.60
CA SER A 382 -4.74 13.73 -16.89
C SER A 382 -4.90 12.22 -17.01
N ARG A 383 -6.10 11.70 -16.73
CA ARG A 383 -6.41 10.26 -16.91
C ARG A 383 -6.24 9.80 -18.35
N GLU A 384 -6.64 10.64 -19.29
CA GLU A 384 -6.64 10.34 -20.72
C GLU A 384 -5.79 11.35 -21.48
N ARG A 385 -5.38 10.98 -22.69
CA ARG A 385 -4.63 11.86 -23.60
C ARG A 385 -5.54 12.97 -24.12
N ILE A 386 -5.13 14.24 -23.98
CA ILE A 386 -5.98 15.40 -24.33
C ILE A 386 -5.75 15.83 -25.78
N SER A 387 -4.56 16.36 -26.10
CA SER A 387 -4.28 16.91 -27.44
C SER A 387 -3.68 15.89 -28.39
N GLY A 388 -2.90 14.94 -27.87
CA GLY A 388 -2.11 14.03 -28.70
C GLY A 388 -0.87 14.67 -29.34
N VAL A 389 -0.60 15.95 -29.08
CA VAL A 389 0.46 16.73 -29.71
C VAL A 389 1.67 16.80 -28.76
N PRO A 390 2.78 16.09 -29.04
CA PRO A 390 3.93 16.10 -28.15
C PRO A 390 4.60 17.49 -28.10
N ALA A 391 5.16 17.85 -26.95
CA ALA A 391 6.00 19.04 -26.83
C ALA A 391 7.34 18.85 -27.56
N GLU A 392 7.82 19.89 -28.23
CA GLU A 392 8.95 19.84 -29.18
C GLU A 392 10.25 19.28 -28.56
N ASP A 393 10.55 19.67 -27.31
CA ASP A 393 11.76 19.27 -26.59
C ASP A 393 11.51 18.24 -25.47
N ASN A 394 10.28 17.72 -25.37
CA ASN A 394 9.93 16.71 -24.38
C ASN A 394 8.74 15.87 -24.84
N TRP A 395 9.05 14.84 -25.61
CA TRP A 395 8.09 13.94 -26.25
C TRP A 395 7.15 13.18 -25.28
N MET A 396 7.48 13.14 -23.99
CA MET A 396 6.63 12.52 -22.96
C MET A 396 5.43 13.39 -22.57
N MET A 397 5.46 14.69 -22.88
CA MET A 397 4.40 15.64 -22.56
C MET A 397 3.58 15.98 -23.80
N ASP A 398 2.27 16.05 -23.63
CA ASP A 398 1.37 16.61 -24.64
C ASP A 398 1.09 18.09 -24.36
N VAL A 399 1.03 18.89 -25.40
CA VAL A 399 0.73 20.33 -25.32
C VAL A 399 -0.77 20.53 -25.22
N VAL A 400 -1.24 21.26 -24.22
CA VAL A 400 -2.64 21.66 -24.07
C VAL A 400 -2.72 23.16 -24.31
N SER A 401 -3.28 23.53 -25.46
CA SER A 401 -3.37 24.91 -25.91
C SER A 401 -4.74 25.53 -25.62
N ASP A 402 -4.91 26.79 -26.00
CA ASP A 402 -6.19 27.48 -25.96
C ASP A 402 -7.29 26.74 -26.75
N LYS A 403 -6.92 25.96 -27.80
CA LYS A 403 -7.87 25.14 -28.57
C LYS A 403 -8.47 24.02 -27.74
N GLU A 404 -7.67 23.36 -26.90
CA GLU A 404 -8.13 22.28 -26.02
C GLU A 404 -8.94 22.85 -24.85
N LEU A 405 -8.49 23.96 -24.27
CA LEU A 405 -9.19 24.65 -23.18
C LEU A 405 -10.55 25.21 -23.61
N ALA A 406 -10.73 25.52 -24.90
CA ALA A 406 -12.03 25.89 -25.46
C ALA A 406 -13.00 24.70 -25.63
N ARG A 407 -12.48 23.47 -25.68
CA ARG A 407 -13.28 22.24 -25.87
C ARG A 407 -13.60 21.54 -24.56
N GLN A 408 -12.68 21.59 -23.60
CA GLN A 408 -12.79 20.91 -22.33
C GLN A 408 -12.25 21.84 -21.24
N SER A 409 -12.95 21.91 -20.10
CA SER A 409 -12.50 22.73 -18.97
C SER A 409 -11.29 22.08 -18.28
N LEU A 410 -10.42 22.91 -17.69
CA LEU A 410 -9.29 22.42 -16.90
C LEU A 410 -9.75 21.56 -15.69
N GLU A 411 -10.94 21.83 -15.14
CA GLU A 411 -11.57 20.99 -14.12
C GLU A 411 -11.80 19.56 -14.61
N GLN A 412 -12.39 19.39 -15.80
CA GLN A 412 -12.58 18.07 -16.39
C GLN A 412 -11.25 17.37 -16.70
N MET A 413 -10.22 18.13 -17.08
CA MET A 413 -8.88 17.60 -17.39
C MET A 413 -8.14 17.12 -16.13
N LEU A 414 -8.35 17.79 -14.99
CA LEU A 414 -7.73 17.49 -13.69
C LEU A 414 -8.52 16.48 -12.85
N GLU A 415 -9.67 16.02 -13.32
CA GLU A 415 -10.49 15.04 -12.62
C GLU A 415 -9.72 13.70 -12.50
N PRO A 416 -9.31 13.28 -11.29
CA PRO A 416 -8.41 12.16 -11.14
C PRO A 416 -9.12 10.81 -11.07
N GLY A 417 -10.47 10.80 -11.04
CA GLY A 417 -11.27 9.58 -10.90
C GLY A 417 -11.09 8.92 -9.53
N SER A 418 -11.45 7.63 -9.43
CA SER A 418 -11.49 6.89 -8.16
C SER A 418 -10.26 6.04 -7.85
N GLN A 419 -9.27 5.99 -8.75
CA GLN A 419 -8.05 5.20 -8.53
C GLN A 419 -7.17 5.83 -7.45
N ASP A 420 -6.47 5.01 -6.67
CA ASP A 420 -5.57 5.47 -5.61
C ASP A 420 -4.49 6.44 -6.13
N PHE A 421 -3.91 6.08 -7.27
CA PHE A 421 -2.89 6.87 -7.96
C PHE A 421 -3.38 7.37 -9.34
N LEU A 422 -2.87 8.52 -9.75
CA LEU A 422 -2.85 8.99 -11.14
C LEU A 422 -1.48 9.63 -11.38
N VAL A 423 -0.61 8.95 -12.12
CA VAL A 423 0.79 9.37 -12.32
C VAL A 423 1.14 9.41 -13.80
N GLY A 424 2.15 10.16 -14.20
CA GLY A 424 2.61 10.16 -15.59
C GLY A 424 3.15 8.79 -16.02
N LYS A 425 3.27 8.57 -17.34
CA LYS A 425 4.01 7.41 -17.85
C LYS A 425 5.48 7.48 -17.45
N THR A 426 6.11 6.31 -17.33
CA THR A 426 7.54 6.21 -17.08
C THR A 426 8.35 6.38 -18.36
N CYS A 427 9.60 6.83 -18.22
CA CYS A 427 10.61 6.79 -19.27
C CYS A 427 11.87 6.09 -18.79
N GLY A 428 12.69 5.63 -19.74
CA GLY A 428 14.03 5.14 -19.47
C GLY A 428 15.10 6.13 -19.93
N PHE A 429 16.32 5.96 -19.43
CA PHE A 429 17.46 6.78 -19.86
C PHE A 429 18.35 6.02 -20.84
N ASN A 430 18.89 6.74 -21.81
CA ASN A 430 19.89 6.25 -22.74
C ASN A 430 21.13 7.14 -22.68
N VAL A 431 22.29 6.54 -22.44
CA VAL A 431 23.59 7.22 -22.47
C VAL A 431 24.50 6.43 -23.39
N GLY A 432 25.03 7.08 -24.44
CA GLY A 432 25.93 6.42 -25.39
C GLY A 432 25.31 5.24 -26.15
N GLY A 433 23.99 5.24 -26.37
CA GLY A 433 23.27 4.14 -27.04
C GLY A 433 22.84 3.01 -26.10
N GLN A 434 23.18 3.06 -24.81
CA GLN A 434 22.86 2.01 -23.83
C GLN A 434 21.89 2.49 -22.77
N SER A 435 21.09 1.55 -22.23
CA SER A 435 20.20 1.82 -21.10
C SER A 435 21.01 2.18 -19.85
N ALA A 436 20.70 3.34 -19.26
CA ALA A 436 21.47 3.92 -18.17
C ALA A 436 20.64 4.03 -16.89
N GLY A 437 21.29 3.82 -15.74
CA GLY A 437 20.71 4.09 -14.43
C GLY A 437 20.71 5.58 -14.09
N TYR A 438 20.06 5.94 -12.98
CA TYR A 438 19.99 7.31 -12.47
C TYR A 438 21.34 8.00 -12.39
N LEU A 439 22.37 7.36 -11.81
CA LEU A 439 23.68 8.00 -11.64
C LEU A 439 24.36 8.29 -12.99
N SER A 440 24.37 7.29 -13.88
CA SER A 440 24.99 7.43 -15.21
C SER A 440 24.30 8.50 -16.04
N HIS A 441 22.96 8.56 -16.01
CA HIS A 441 22.21 9.61 -16.69
C HIS A 441 22.44 10.99 -16.04
N TYR A 442 22.39 11.06 -14.71
CA TYR A 442 22.58 12.31 -13.97
C TYR A 442 23.94 12.94 -14.26
N ALA A 443 25.00 12.14 -14.32
CA ALA A 443 26.36 12.60 -14.59
C ALA A 443 26.56 13.24 -15.98
N VAL A 444 25.65 12.99 -16.94
CA VAL A 444 25.71 13.60 -18.28
C VAL A 444 25.16 15.04 -18.26
N SER A 445 24.10 15.29 -17.49
CA SER A 445 23.38 16.57 -17.49
C SER A 445 23.63 17.42 -16.25
N HIS A 446 24.20 16.85 -15.20
CA HIS A 446 24.38 17.45 -13.88
C HIS A 446 25.68 16.95 -13.22
N HIS A 447 26.02 17.53 -12.07
CA HIS A 447 27.20 17.14 -11.30
C HIS A 447 26.92 15.90 -10.46
N ALA A 448 27.54 14.77 -10.80
CA ALA A 448 27.34 13.48 -10.10
C ALA A 448 27.55 13.56 -8.58
N GLU A 449 28.45 14.43 -8.11
CA GLU A 449 28.69 14.65 -6.67
C GLU A 449 27.43 15.06 -5.90
N ASP A 450 26.48 15.76 -6.53
CA ASP A 450 25.25 16.19 -5.88
C ASP A 450 24.36 14.96 -5.57
N LEU A 451 24.19 14.06 -6.54
CA LEU A 451 23.38 12.85 -6.36
C LEU A 451 24.03 11.88 -5.37
N LEU A 452 25.37 11.78 -5.36
CA LEU A 452 26.11 10.96 -4.41
C LEU A 452 25.93 11.47 -2.96
N ARG A 453 26.07 12.79 -2.74
CA ARG A 453 25.82 13.42 -1.44
C ARG A 453 24.38 13.23 -0.98
N TYR A 454 23.44 13.41 -1.89
CA TYR A 454 22.01 13.27 -1.60
C TYR A 454 21.63 11.84 -1.23
N ALA A 455 22.18 10.84 -1.93
CA ALA A 455 21.98 9.43 -1.61
C ALA A 455 22.63 9.02 -0.29
N ALA A 456 23.82 9.57 0.02
CA ALA A 456 24.46 9.36 1.32
C ALA A 456 23.57 9.89 2.46
N ALA A 457 23.08 11.13 2.35
CA ALA A 457 22.15 11.71 3.30
C ALA A 457 20.85 10.89 3.43
N ALA A 458 20.28 10.42 2.31
CA ALA A 458 19.11 9.54 2.32
C ALA A 458 19.36 8.22 3.05
N THR A 459 20.56 7.65 2.92
CA THR A 459 20.94 6.43 3.62
C THR A 459 21.15 6.67 5.11
N GLU A 460 21.82 7.76 5.49
CA GLU A 460 22.07 8.14 6.88
C GLU A 460 20.78 8.44 7.65
N LEU A 461 19.80 9.04 6.98
CA LEU A 461 18.48 9.35 7.53
C LEU A 461 17.49 8.18 7.44
N GLY A 462 17.90 7.02 6.93
CA GLY A 462 17.06 5.82 6.87
C GLY A 462 15.91 5.89 5.85
N VAL A 463 15.98 6.78 4.85
CA VAL A 463 14.98 6.83 3.77
C VAL A 463 15.02 5.57 2.90
N PHE A 464 16.23 5.04 2.69
CA PHE A 464 16.46 3.70 2.17
C PHE A 464 17.70 3.08 2.81
N GLY A 465 17.76 1.75 2.86
CA GLY A 465 18.85 1.02 3.48
C GLY A 465 20.17 1.10 2.70
N ARG A 466 21.29 0.79 3.37
CA ARG A 466 22.63 0.79 2.74
C ARG A 466 22.72 -0.10 1.49
N SER A 467 22.04 -1.25 1.52
CA SER A 467 21.95 -2.19 0.39
C SER A 467 21.09 -1.66 -0.77
N GLU A 468 20.22 -0.68 -0.54
CA GLU A 468 19.37 -0.08 -1.57
C GLU A 468 20.07 1.08 -2.32
N ALA A 469 21.18 1.62 -1.79
CA ALA A 469 21.88 2.73 -2.43
C ALA A 469 22.35 2.40 -3.86
N GLU A 470 22.86 1.18 -4.08
CA GLU A 470 23.22 0.71 -5.41
C GLU A 470 22.01 0.58 -6.33
N LEU A 471 20.87 0.09 -5.81
CA LEU A 471 19.62 -0.02 -6.56
C LEU A 471 19.10 1.35 -6.99
N PHE A 472 19.17 2.35 -6.10
CA PHE A 472 18.82 3.74 -6.40
C PHE A 472 19.65 4.29 -7.58
N PHE A 473 20.97 4.12 -7.55
CA PHE A 473 21.84 4.60 -8.62
C PHE A 473 21.63 3.86 -9.95
N ASN A 474 21.29 2.57 -9.88
CA ASN A 474 21.10 1.71 -11.04
C ASN A 474 19.65 1.69 -11.55
N GLU A 475 18.72 2.41 -10.93
CA GLU A 475 17.33 2.46 -11.39
C GLU A 475 17.26 3.06 -12.79
N LYS A 476 16.55 2.36 -13.70
CA LYS A 476 16.45 2.69 -15.13
C LYS A 476 15.09 3.23 -15.52
N THR A 477 14.09 3.08 -14.65
CA THR A 477 12.73 3.56 -14.84
C THR A 477 12.58 4.89 -14.12
N PHE A 478 11.94 5.87 -14.75
CA PHE A 478 11.81 7.20 -14.17
C PHE A 478 10.42 7.78 -14.39
N PHE A 479 9.82 8.30 -13.32
CA PHE A 479 8.66 9.19 -13.39
C PHE A 479 9.14 10.63 -13.47
N MET A 480 8.83 11.30 -14.57
CA MET A 480 9.12 12.72 -14.72
C MET A 480 8.35 13.52 -13.65
N GLY A 481 9.08 14.34 -12.89
CA GLY A 481 8.61 15.07 -11.72
C GLY A 481 8.39 14.22 -10.46
N GLY A 482 8.74 12.93 -10.46
CA GLY A 482 8.65 12.07 -9.26
C GLY A 482 7.27 12.10 -8.61
N ILE A 483 7.18 12.63 -7.39
CA ILE A 483 5.92 12.81 -6.64
C ILE A 483 5.37 14.25 -6.68
N GLU A 484 5.95 15.12 -7.50
CA GLU A 484 5.57 16.54 -7.64
C GLU A 484 4.46 16.74 -8.70
N MET A 485 4.02 15.68 -9.37
CA MET A 485 2.93 15.73 -10.35
C MET A 485 2.13 14.43 -10.34
N GLY A 486 0.82 14.55 -10.14
CA GLY A 486 -0.09 13.41 -10.11
C GLY A 486 -1.08 13.49 -8.96
N VAL A 487 -1.80 12.40 -8.72
CA VAL A 487 -2.63 12.22 -7.53
C VAL A 487 -2.21 10.95 -6.82
N PHE A 488 -2.10 11.03 -5.50
CA PHE A 488 -1.50 10.01 -4.66
C PHE A 488 -2.38 9.74 -3.42
N PRO A 489 -2.32 8.54 -2.83
CA PRO A 489 -2.80 8.34 -1.46
C PRO A 489 -2.09 9.30 -0.50
N ALA A 490 -2.86 9.94 0.37
CA ALA A 490 -2.33 10.99 1.25
C ALA A 490 -1.28 10.47 2.22
N ASP A 491 -1.48 9.26 2.75
CA ASP A 491 -0.54 8.62 3.68
C ASP A 491 0.84 8.41 3.03
N PHE A 492 0.86 7.91 1.79
CA PHE A 492 2.08 7.75 1.02
C PHE A 492 2.74 9.10 0.76
N TRP A 493 2.00 10.04 0.17
CA TRP A 493 2.56 11.31 -0.25
C TRP A 493 3.11 12.12 0.93
N LEU A 494 2.40 12.19 2.06
CA LEU A 494 2.84 12.90 3.26
C LEU A 494 4.12 12.32 3.85
N ARG A 495 4.24 10.98 3.92
CA ARG A 495 5.47 10.29 4.38
C ARG A 495 6.63 10.50 3.42
N THR A 496 6.40 10.38 2.11
CA THR A 496 7.47 10.53 1.11
C THR A 496 7.97 11.97 1.02
N VAL A 497 7.08 12.96 1.08
CA VAL A 497 7.48 14.38 1.12
C VAL A 497 8.27 14.68 2.38
N GLU A 498 7.87 14.14 3.55
CA GLU A 498 8.66 14.27 4.79
C GLU A 498 10.08 13.74 4.64
N GLN A 499 10.23 12.54 4.07
CA GLN A 499 11.54 11.93 3.83
C GLN A 499 12.40 12.78 2.88
N ILE A 500 11.81 13.26 1.78
CA ILE A 500 12.52 14.13 0.83
C ILE A 500 12.89 15.47 1.49
N GLU A 501 12.00 16.04 2.30
CA GLU A 501 12.23 17.28 3.04
C GLU A 501 13.41 17.13 4.01
N ALA A 502 13.44 16.02 4.78
CA ALA A 502 14.53 15.74 5.72
C ALA A 502 15.89 15.61 5.01
N VAL A 503 15.95 14.87 3.90
CA VAL A 503 17.18 14.72 3.11
C VAL A 503 17.61 16.04 2.50
N THR A 504 16.67 16.79 1.91
CA THR A 504 16.94 18.11 1.35
C THR A 504 17.47 19.04 2.43
N TRP A 505 16.85 19.04 3.62
CA TRP A 505 17.24 19.88 4.73
C TRP A 505 18.67 19.54 5.18
N TYR A 506 18.97 18.26 5.35
CA TYR A 506 20.32 17.81 5.67
C TYR A 506 21.33 18.32 4.63
N CYS A 507 21.06 18.15 3.33
CA CYS A 507 21.97 18.58 2.29
C CYS A 507 22.20 20.09 2.25
N VAL A 508 21.16 20.92 2.41
CA VAL A 508 21.34 22.38 2.42
C VAL A 508 22.06 22.89 3.66
N GLN A 509 22.00 22.16 4.78
CA GLN A 509 22.71 22.53 6.01
C GLN A 509 24.19 22.09 5.99
N HIS A 510 24.52 20.97 5.33
CA HIS A 510 25.86 20.37 5.40
C HIS A 510 26.74 20.64 4.18
N TYR A 511 26.14 20.94 3.03
CA TYR A 511 26.89 21.11 1.79
C TYR A 511 26.70 22.51 1.23
N GLU A 512 27.81 23.22 1.07
CA GLU A 512 27.85 24.52 0.41
C GLU A 512 27.88 24.34 -1.12
N THR A 513 26.80 23.79 -1.68
CA THR A 513 26.69 23.54 -3.12
C THR A 513 26.47 24.85 -3.87
N ARG A 514 27.55 25.37 -4.47
CA ARG A 514 27.52 26.56 -5.31
C ARG A 514 27.48 26.16 -6.78
N ARG A 515 26.39 26.48 -7.46
CA ARG A 515 26.18 26.22 -8.89
C ARG A 515 25.59 27.45 -9.57
N GLU A 516 25.86 27.61 -10.85
CA GLU A 516 25.38 28.75 -11.63
C GLU A 516 24.25 28.36 -12.60
N GLY A 517 23.42 29.33 -12.94
CA GLY A 517 22.35 29.18 -13.93
C GLY A 517 21.45 27.99 -13.64
N TYR A 518 21.24 27.14 -14.66
CA TYR A 518 20.37 25.97 -14.57
C TYR A 518 20.78 24.96 -13.48
N GLN A 519 22.08 24.86 -13.18
CA GLN A 519 22.61 23.92 -12.20
C GLN A 519 22.41 24.38 -10.75
N SER A 520 21.99 25.63 -10.50
CA SER A 520 21.64 26.13 -9.16
C SER A 520 20.63 25.24 -8.44
N ARG A 521 19.75 24.57 -9.19
CA ARG A 521 18.67 23.71 -8.69
C ARG A 521 19.09 22.26 -8.40
N ALA A 522 20.36 22.04 -8.09
CA ALA A 522 20.93 20.70 -7.88
C ALA A 522 20.08 19.83 -6.94
N TRP A 523 19.58 20.40 -5.84
CA TRP A 523 18.77 19.67 -4.87
C TRP A 523 17.36 19.37 -5.37
N ALA A 524 16.77 20.23 -6.21
CA ALA A 524 15.50 19.93 -6.87
C ALA A 524 15.66 18.70 -7.79
N PHE A 525 16.73 18.64 -8.58
CA PHE A 525 16.96 17.50 -9.47
C PHE A 525 17.19 16.21 -8.67
N CYS A 526 17.96 16.26 -7.57
CA CYS A 526 18.15 15.11 -6.70
C CYS A 526 16.84 14.65 -6.05
N ALA A 527 16.03 15.59 -5.54
CA ALA A 527 14.74 15.33 -4.94
C ALA A 527 13.76 14.67 -5.93
N GLU A 528 13.78 15.08 -7.21
CA GLU A 528 13.00 14.43 -8.27
C GLU A 528 13.38 12.95 -8.46
N ARG A 529 14.69 12.62 -8.45
CA ARG A 529 15.16 11.23 -8.58
C ARG A 529 14.76 10.41 -7.37
N LEU A 530 14.93 10.96 -6.16
CA LEU A 530 14.51 10.29 -4.93
C LEU A 530 13.00 10.08 -4.93
N GLY A 531 12.20 11.09 -5.26
CA GLY A 531 10.75 10.97 -5.36
C GLY A 531 10.31 9.92 -6.39
N SER A 532 10.94 9.89 -7.57
CA SER A 532 10.68 8.86 -8.58
C SER A 532 11.04 7.47 -8.07
N TYR A 533 12.18 7.29 -7.39
CA TYR A 533 12.57 6.01 -6.82
C TYR A 533 11.61 5.54 -5.73
N LEU A 534 11.22 6.42 -4.81
CA LEU A 534 10.28 6.10 -3.73
C LEU A 534 8.89 5.77 -4.28
N LEU A 535 8.44 6.49 -5.32
CA LEU A 535 7.21 6.19 -6.03
C LEU A 535 7.27 4.84 -6.74
N LEU A 536 8.37 4.53 -7.45
CA LEU A 536 8.56 3.22 -8.08
C LEU A 536 8.60 2.09 -7.05
N ARG A 537 9.28 2.30 -5.93
CA ARG A 537 9.35 1.35 -4.82
C ARG A 537 7.95 1.06 -4.30
N GLU A 538 7.16 2.11 -4.04
CA GLU A 538 5.78 1.97 -3.58
C GLU A 538 4.90 1.26 -4.60
N LEU A 539 4.94 1.72 -5.86
CA LEU A 539 4.11 1.20 -6.93
C LEU A 539 4.43 -0.27 -7.24
N ARG A 540 5.71 -0.63 -7.33
CA ARG A 540 6.14 -2.02 -7.53
C ARG A 540 5.82 -2.88 -6.32
N SER A 541 5.96 -2.35 -5.10
CA SER A 541 5.62 -3.08 -3.89
C SER A 541 4.11 -3.32 -3.74
N ARG A 542 3.25 -2.34 -4.08
CA ARG A 542 1.79 -2.47 -3.91
C ARG A 542 1.09 -3.15 -5.09
N TYR A 543 1.64 -3.00 -6.30
CA TYR A 543 0.93 -3.32 -7.53
C TYR A 543 1.74 -4.17 -8.51
N GLY A 544 3.03 -4.41 -8.26
CA GLY A 544 3.91 -5.16 -9.14
C GLY A 544 4.21 -4.47 -10.47
N ASP A 545 5.12 -5.04 -11.26
CA ASP A 545 5.45 -4.61 -12.63
C ASP A 545 4.96 -5.69 -13.61
N PRO A 546 4.04 -5.40 -14.55
CA PRO A 546 3.58 -4.08 -14.99
C PRO A 546 2.30 -3.57 -14.30
N GLY A 547 1.84 -4.17 -13.20
CA GLY A 547 0.54 -3.86 -12.61
C GLY A 547 0.35 -2.39 -12.19
N TYR A 548 1.41 -1.68 -11.80
CA TYR A 548 1.33 -0.24 -11.52
C TYR A 548 1.03 0.63 -12.76
N MET A 549 1.23 0.11 -13.98
CA MET A 549 0.97 0.86 -15.22
C MET A 549 -0.51 1.21 -15.40
N ARG A 550 -1.43 0.57 -14.66
CA ARG A 550 -2.87 0.93 -14.65
C ARG A 550 -3.14 2.35 -14.16
N PHE A 551 -2.22 2.93 -13.40
CA PHE A 551 -2.31 4.29 -12.87
C PHE A 551 -1.72 5.35 -13.80
N PHE A 552 -1.22 4.93 -14.97
CA PHE A 552 -0.65 5.84 -15.95
C PHE A 552 -1.72 6.75 -16.56
N GLY A 553 -1.52 8.05 -16.34
CA GLY A 553 -2.14 9.12 -17.08
C GLY A 553 -1.20 9.69 -18.14
N GLN A 554 -1.65 10.77 -18.77
CA GLN A 554 -0.85 11.57 -19.69
C GLN A 554 -0.30 12.80 -18.98
N LEU A 555 1.01 13.04 -19.10
CA LEU A 555 1.61 14.30 -18.67
C LEU A 555 1.34 15.38 -19.72
N ASN A 556 0.87 16.54 -19.28
CA ASN A 556 0.48 17.65 -20.14
C ASN A 556 1.24 18.93 -19.79
N LEU A 557 1.42 19.78 -20.80
CA LEU A 557 2.02 21.10 -20.71
C LEU A 557 1.03 22.16 -21.22
N LEU A 558 0.61 23.08 -20.36
CA LEU A 558 -0.20 24.23 -20.76
C LEU A 558 0.64 25.23 -21.55
N THR A 559 0.18 25.59 -22.74
CA THR A 559 0.79 26.62 -23.60
C THR A 559 -0.25 27.66 -24.03
N ARG A 560 0.23 28.81 -24.51
CA ARG A 560 -0.62 29.85 -25.12
C ARG A 560 -0.51 29.78 -26.63
N GLY A 561 -1.65 29.92 -27.32
CA GLY A 561 -1.72 29.81 -28.78
C GLY A 561 -1.19 28.48 -29.31
N ASP A 562 -0.59 28.49 -30.50
CA ASP A 562 -0.07 27.28 -31.16
C ASP A 562 1.39 26.94 -30.77
N GLN A 563 1.85 27.40 -29.60
CA GLN A 563 3.21 27.13 -29.14
C GLN A 563 3.36 25.68 -28.68
N THR A 564 4.32 24.97 -29.27
CA THR A 564 4.69 23.59 -28.91
C THR A 564 5.96 23.51 -28.04
N LYS A 565 6.62 24.66 -27.80
CA LYS A 565 7.91 24.70 -27.11
C LYS A 565 7.77 24.51 -25.61
N TYR A 566 8.59 23.60 -25.10
CA TYR A 566 8.86 23.51 -23.67
C TYR A 566 9.81 24.64 -23.29
N VAL A 567 9.33 25.63 -22.53
CA VAL A 567 10.22 26.62 -21.91
C VAL A 567 10.50 26.13 -20.48
N PRO A 568 11.73 25.68 -20.16
CA PRO A 568 12.08 25.33 -18.80
C PRO A 568 11.73 26.50 -17.87
N SER A 569 11.15 26.21 -16.70
CA SER A 569 11.02 27.23 -15.66
C SER A 569 12.42 27.78 -15.39
N HIS A 570 12.65 29.06 -15.68
CA HIS A 570 13.89 29.75 -15.37
C HIS A 570 13.95 30.11 -13.89
#